data_AF-D2Z295-F1
#
_entry.id   AF-D2Z295-F1
#
_cell.length_a   1.000
_cell.length_b   1.000
_cell.length_c   1.000
_cell.angle_alpha   90.00
_cell.angle_beta   90.00
_cell.angle_gamma   90.00
#
_symmetry.space_group_name_H-M   'P 1'
#
loop_
_entity.id
_entity.type
_entity.pdbx_description
1 polymer ?
#
loop_
_entity_poly.entity_id
_entity_poly.type
_entity_poly.pdbx_seq_one_letter_code
_entity_poly.pdbx_strand_id
1 'polypeptide(L)'
;MSVTVSWKDMATPWVEDVIREFPEFRRRALKSVGWMMQKEIKKGIESGAPGGRRYAPLSGVARGVKAKSKLRVMKKKKVRSGPLGKLRKAVGYQYKDDGSLTVGWLSKSAVYLGSMQEKGRRLPVTEKMRRFWWSGARGKKWPKVLKKGVRLRKETREIILPARPTIGPMREVLVPRIPGYFVKKIDGYMEDDMKRSTKKSKRKYRVYGSWW
;
A
#
# COMPACT_ATOMS: atom_id res chain seq x y z
N MET A 1 9.24 -10.58 9.16
CA MET A 1 10.64 -10.37 8.74
C MET A 1 10.64 -9.19 7.78
N SER A 2 11.24 -8.07 8.16
CA SER A 2 11.44 -6.89 7.30
C SER A 2 12.78 -7.04 6.59
N VAL A 3 12.80 -6.96 5.26
CA VAL A 3 14.03 -7.14 4.47
C VAL A 3 14.55 -5.79 4.01
N THR A 4 15.48 -5.20 4.76
CA THR A 4 16.14 -3.95 4.35
C THR A 4 16.77 -4.11 2.96
N VAL A 5 16.32 -3.34 1.98
CA VAL A 5 17.01 -3.30 0.68
C VAL A 5 18.32 -2.52 0.85
N SER A 6 19.44 -3.24 0.83
CA SER A 6 20.79 -2.67 0.79
C SER A 6 21.28 -2.60 -0.65
N TRP A 7 22.00 -1.53 -0.98
CA TRP A 7 22.65 -1.38 -2.28
C TRP A 7 23.79 -2.39 -2.50
N LYS A 8 24.40 -2.89 -1.41
CA LYS A 8 25.47 -3.90 -1.45
C LYS A 8 24.99 -5.20 -2.10
N ASP A 9 23.70 -5.49 -1.99
CA ASP A 9 23.10 -6.70 -2.57
C ASP A 9 22.86 -6.56 -4.09
N MET A 10 23.17 -5.41 -4.68
CA MET A 10 22.72 -4.99 -6.03
C MET A 10 23.83 -4.42 -6.91
N ALA A 11 25.06 -4.31 -6.40
CA ALA A 11 26.16 -3.66 -7.11
C ALA A 11 26.98 -4.67 -7.93
N THR A 12 27.08 -4.44 -9.24
CA THR A 12 28.17 -4.96 -10.07
C THR A 12 29.47 -4.21 -9.74
N PRO A 13 30.66 -4.79 -9.97
CA PRO A 13 31.93 -4.16 -9.58
C PRO A 13 32.09 -2.71 -10.07
N TRP A 14 31.74 -2.44 -11.33
CA TRP A 14 31.78 -1.08 -11.89
C TRP A 14 30.82 -0.10 -11.20
N VAL A 15 29.67 -0.56 -10.67
CA VAL A 15 28.74 0.28 -9.92
C VAL A 15 29.35 0.72 -8.60
N GLU A 16 30.18 -0.13 -7.98
CA GLU A 16 30.87 0.23 -6.74
C GLU A 16 31.86 1.38 -6.96
N ASP A 17 32.61 1.34 -8.06
CA ASP A 17 33.57 2.38 -8.44
C ASP A 17 32.86 3.71 -8.70
N VAL A 18 31.76 3.68 -9.46
CA VAL A 18 30.95 4.86 -9.76
C VAL A 18 30.33 5.45 -8.51
N ILE A 19 29.85 4.61 -7.59
CA ILE A 19 29.28 5.06 -6.33
C ILE A 19 30.35 5.68 -5.42
N ARG A 20 31.59 5.16 -5.47
CA ARG A 20 32.73 5.71 -4.73
C ARG A 20 33.08 7.11 -5.24
N GLU A 21 33.06 7.31 -6.55
CA GLU A 21 33.35 8.60 -7.18
C GLU A 21 32.17 9.59 -7.05
N PHE A 22 30.94 9.11 -7.21
CA PHE A 22 29.72 9.93 -7.21
C PHE A 22 28.67 9.43 -6.18
N PRO A 23 28.86 9.71 -4.88
CA PRO A 23 27.96 9.23 -3.82
C PRO A 23 26.53 9.75 -3.94
N GLU A 24 26.32 10.91 -4.60
CA GLU A 24 24.98 11.44 -4.85
C GLU A 24 24.18 10.60 -5.85
N PHE A 25 24.83 9.91 -6.80
CA PHE A 25 24.15 9.03 -7.75
C PHE A 25 23.53 7.83 -7.04
N ARG A 26 24.24 7.25 -6.07
CA ARG A 26 23.70 6.19 -5.19
C ARG A 26 22.41 6.65 -4.51
N ARG A 27 22.44 7.80 -3.87
CA ARG A 27 21.29 8.35 -3.15
C ARG A 27 20.11 8.62 -4.08
N ARG A 28 20.37 9.16 -5.27
CA ARG A 28 19.36 9.44 -6.30
C ARG A 28 18.75 8.14 -6.85
N ALA A 29 19.58 7.15 -7.17
CA ALA A 29 19.16 5.87 -7.69
C ALA A 29 18.29 5.11 -6.67
N LEU A 30 18.72 5.04 -5.40
CA LEU A 30 17.94 4.42 -4.32
C LEU A 30 16.58 5.10 -4.11
N LYS A 31 16.52 6.44 -4.17
CA LYS A 31 15.23 7.17 -4.11
C LYS A 31 14.34 6.84 -5.31
N SER A 32 14.92 6.67 -6.49
CA SER A 32 14.18 6.26 -7.70
C SER A 32 13.65 4.83 -7.58
N VAL A 33 14.43 3.90 -7.00
CA VAL A 33 13.99 2.54 -6.69
C VAL A 33 12.80 2.58 -5.72
N GLY A 34 12.89 3.32 -4.62
CA GLY A 34 11.80 3.45 -3.64
C GLY A 34 10.52 4.00 -4.25
N TRP A 35 10.64 5.01 -5.12
CA TRP A 35 9.51 5.54 -5.86
C TRP A 35 8.89 4.51 -6.81
N MET A 36 9.71 3.75 -7.54
CA MET A 36 9.27 2.68 -8.42
C MET A 36 8.51 1.60 -7.64
N MET A 37 9.08 1.11 -6.54
CA MET A 37 8.44 0.10 -5.67
C MET A 37 7.11 0.61 -5.12
N GLN A 38 7.08 1.84 -4.60
CA GLN A 38 5.86 2.46 -4.10
C GLN A 38 4.78 2.54 -5.19
N LYS A 39 5.17 2.94 -6.41
CA LYS A 39 4.26 3.08 -7.55
C LYS A 39 3.67 1.72 -7.95
N GLU A 40 4.49 0.70 -8.08
CA GLU A 40 4.06 -0.65 -8.47
C GLU A 40 3.18 -1.30 -7.39
N ILE A 41 3.49 -1.15 -6.10
CA ILE A 41 2.62 -1.63 -5.03
C ILE A 41 1.26 -0.92 -5.06
N LYS A 42 1.25 0.41 -5.27
CA LYS A 42 0.01 1.16 -5.39
C LYS A 42 -0.82 0.70 -6.58
N LYS A 43 -0.20 0.41 -7.72
CA LYS A 43 -0.87 -0.16 -8.90
C LYS A 43 -1.44 -1.55 -8.60
N GLY A 44 -0.67 -2.44 -7.95
CA GLY A 44 -1.13 -3.78 -7.57
C GLY A 44 -2.34 -3.75 -6.63
N ILE A 45 -2.36 -2.82 -5.67
CA ILE A 45 -3.53 -2.62 -4.80
C ILE A 45 -4.73 -2.08 -5.60
N GLU A 46 -4.49 -1.18 -6.56
CA GLU A 46 -5.53 -0.58 -7.39
C GLU A 46 -6.16 -1.56 -8.38
N SER A 47 -5.36 -2.44 -8.98
CA SER A 47 -5.83 -3.53 -9.84
C SER A 47 -6.59 -4.60 -9.05
N GLY A 48 -6.36 -4.68 -7.73
CA GLY A 48 -6.88 -5.73 -6.88
C GLY A 48 -6.19 -7.08 -7.07
N ALA A 49 -5.05 -7.08 -7.75
CA ALA A 49 -4.22 -8.26 -8.02
C ALA A 49 -2.73 -7.93 -7.83
N PRO A 50 -2.26 -7.71 -6.59
CA PRO A 50 -0.84 -7.49 -6.32
C PRO A 50 0.00 -8.68 -6.77
N GLY A 51 1.07 -8.42 -7.52
CA GLY A 51 1.95 -9.46 -8.07
C GLY A 51 1.21 -10.50 -8.92
N GLY A 52 0.07 -10.14 -9.54
CA GLY A 52 -0.76 -11.06 -10.32
C GLY A 52 -1.75 -11.90 -9.50
N ARG A 53 -1.65 -11.90 -8.16
CA ARG A 53 -2.56 -12.68 -7.29
C ARG A 53 -3.79 -11.86 -6.92
N ARG A 54 -4.96 -12.21 -7.46
CA ARG A 54 -6.23 -11.52 -7.18
C ARG A 54 -6.62 -11.60 -5.70
N TYR A 55 -7.08 -10.49 -5.13
CA TYR A 55 -7.63 -10.47 -3.79
C TYR A 55 -8.92 -11.29 -3.69
N ALA A 56 -9.08 -11.95 -2.55
CA ALA A 56 -10.35 -12.52 -2.16
C ALA A 56 -11.46 -11.44 -2.17
N PRO A 57 -12.68 -11.80 -2.59
CA PRO A 57 -13.80 -10.87 -2.63
C PRO A 57 -14.07 -10.27 -1.24
N LEU A 58 -14.77 -9.13 -1.23
CA LEU A 58 -15.17 -8.50 0.03
C LEU A 58 -16.17 -9.41 0.77
N SER A 59 -16.13 -9.35 2.11
CA SER A 59 -17.10 -10.07 2.95
C SER A 59 -18.53 -9.68 2.57
N GLY A 60 -19.51 -10.56 2.79
CA GLY A 60 -20.90 -10.32 2.42
C GLY A 60 -21.45 -8.99 2.97
N VAL A 61 -21.07 -8.65 4.20
CA VAL A 61 -21.41 -7.36 4.85
C VAL A 61 -20.82 -6.17 4.08
N ALA A 62 -19.54 -6.22 3.74
CA ALA A 62 -18.87 -5.17 2.98
C ALA A 62 -19.38 -5.05 1.54
N ARG A 63 -19.77 -6.18 0.91
CA ARG A 63 -20.45 -6.19 -0.39
C ARG A 63 -21.83 -5.52 -0.30
N GLY A 64 -22.62 -5.81 0.74
CA GLY A 64 -23.92 -5.19 0.97
C GLY A 64 -23.86 -3.67 1.16
N VAL A 65 -22.89 -3.18 1.94
CA VAL A 65 -22.62 -1.74 2.09
C VAL A 65 -22.22 -1.13 0.74
N LYS A 66 -21.33 -1.79 -0.02
CA LYS A 66 -20.89 -1.28 -1.31
C LYS A 66 -21.99 -1.28 -2.36
N ALA A 67 -22.80 -2.32 -2.45
CA ALA A 67 -23.94 -2.38 -3.36
C ALA A 67 -24.91 -1.22 -3.13
N LYS A 68 -25.28 -0.96 -1.87
CA LYS A 68 -26.12 0.18 -1.49
C LYS A 68 -25.46 1.54 -1.77
N SER A 69 -24.13 1.65 -1.64
CA SER A 69 -23.39 2.87 -2.00
C SER A 69 -23.28 3.08 -3.53
N LYS A 70 -23.09 2.00 -4.31
CA LYS A 70 -23.01 2.03 -5.78
C LYS A 70 -24.31 2.50 -6.43
N LEU A 71 -25.46 2.12 -5.85
CA LEU A 71 -26.79 2.61 -6.23
C LEU A 71 -26.91 4.15 -6.22
N ARG A 72 -26.05 4.89 -5.49
CA ARG A 72 -26.01 6.38 -5.53
C ARG A 72 -24.81 6.96 -6.28
N VAL A 73 -23.71 6.23 -6.43
CA VAL A 73 -22.53 6.68 -7.19
C VAL A 73 -22.77 6.65 -8.70
N MET A 74 -23.78 5.91 -9.19
CA MET A 74 -24.24 6.01 -10.58
C MET A 74 -24.62 7.44 -11.02
N LYS A 75 -24.88 8.37 -10.09
CA LYS A 75 -25.10 9.80 -10.42
C LYS A 75 -23.85 10.70 -10.34
N LYS A 76 -22.73 10.29 -9.72
CA LYS A 76 -21.48 11.08 -9.65
C LYS A 76 -20.26 10.15 -9.55
N LYS A 77 -19.46 10.10 -10.63
CA LYS A 77 -18.13 9.43 -10.83
C LYS A 77 -17.91 8.11 -10.07
N LYS A 78 -17.74 7.00 -10.81
CA LYS A 78 -17.36 5.66 -10.30
C LYS A 78 -16.17 5.71 -9.32
N VAL A 79 -16.43 5.75 -8.01
CA VAL A 79 -15.39 5.56 -6.99
C VAL A 79 -14.98 4.09 -7.00
N ARG A 80 -13.97 3.74 -7.81
CA ARG A 80 -13.27 2.44 -7.77
C ARG A 80 -12.47 2.33 -6.47
N SER A 81 -13.13 2.17 -5.32
CA SER A 81 -12.44 1.71 -4.12
C SER A 81 -12.40 0.19 -4.16
N GLY A 82 -11.30 -0.40 -4.62
CA GLY A 82 -11.03 -1.82 -4.43
C GLY A 82 -10.82 -2.17 -2.95
N PRO A 83 -10.57 -3.44 -2.62
CA PRO A 83 -9.97 -3.80 -1.33
C PRO A 83 -8.72 -2.94 -1.08
N LEU A 84 -8.46 -2.53 0.17
CA LEU A 84 -7.29 -1.73 0.55
C LEU A 84 -7.17 -0.33 -0.09
N GLY A 85 -8.17 0.17 -0.83
CA GLY A 85 -8.04 1.43 -1.59
C GLY A 85 -7.69 2.68 -0.78
N LYS A 86 -8.11 2.76 0.49
CA LYS A 86 -7.66 3.83 1.42
C LYS A 86 -6.24 3.58 1.91
N LEU A 87 -5.89 2.34 2.22
CA LEU A 87 -4.56 1.93 2.67
C LEU A 87 -3.50 2.14 1.58
N ARG A 88 -3.86 2.03 0.29
CA ARG A 88 -3.01 2.39 -0.85
C ARG A 88 -2.32 3.75 -0.69
N LYS A 89 -3.01 4.74 -0.14
CA LYS A 89 -2.46 6.10 0.06
C LYS A 89 -1.36 6.12 1.13
N ALA A 90 -1.42 5.20 2.09
CA ALA A 90 -0.47 5.07 3.18
C ALA A 90 0.77 4.23 2.82
N VAL A 91 0.91 3.79 1.57
CA VAL A 91 2.14 3.15 1.09
C VAL A 91 3.18 4.21 0.76
N GLY A 92 4.36 4.08 1.34
CA GLY A 92 5.48 5.00 1.14
C GLY A 92 6.84 4.34 1.35
N TYR A 93 7.89 5.13 1.18
CA TYR A 93 9.26 4.69 1.38
C TYR A 93 10.02 5.74 2.19
N GLN A 94 11.04 5.29 2.90
CA GLN A 94 11.94 6.09 3.69
C GLN A 94 13.37 5.74 3.28
N TYR A 95 14.12 6.77 2.90
CA TYR A 95 15.56 6.69 2.76
C TYR A 95 16.18 7.03 4.11
N LYS A 96 17.06 6.16 4.60
CA LYS A 96 17.83 6.40 5.82
C LYS A 96 19.26 6.83 5.45
N ASP A 97 19.91 7.54 6.37
CA ASP A 97 21.22 8.14 6.13
C ASP A 97 22.35 7.08 6.06
N ASP A 98 22.10 5.88 6.60
CA ASP A 98 22.92 4.66 6.39
C ASP A 98 22.94 4.18 4.91
N GLY A 99 22.12 4.79 4.05
CA GLY A 99 21.97 4.44 2.65
C GLY A 99 21.19 3.14 2.43
N SER A 100 20.31 2.81 3.37
CA SER A 100 19.27 1.80 3.23
C SER A 100 17.94 2.41 2.78
N LEU A 101 17.18 1.62 2.02
CA LEU A 101 15.85 1.99 1.57
C LEU A 101 14.82 1.08 2.24
N THR A 102 13.88 1.70 2.95
CA THR A 102 12.77 1.00 3.61
C THR A 102 11.47 1.33 2.89
N VAL A 103 10.67 0.33 2.53
CA VAL A 103 9.35 0.52 1.89
C VAL A 103 8.27 -0.11 2.76
N GLY A 104 7.19 0.65 3.03
CA GLY A 104 6.13 0.15 3.87
C GLY A 104 5.01 1.13 4.17
N TRP A 105 4.38 0.95 5.33
CA TRP A 105 3.25 1.78 5.78
C TRP A 105 3.74 3.08 6.45
N LEU A 106 3.10 4.20 6.08
CA LEU A 106 3.38 5.54 6.60
C LEU A 106 2.75 5.84 7.98
N SER A 107 1.93 4.95 8.53
CA SER A 107 1.32 5.14 9.85
C SER A 107 1.18 3.83 10.62
N LYS A 108 1.25 3.89 11.95
CA LYS A 108 1.01 2.72 12.84
C LYS A 108 -0.36 2.08 12.60
N SER A 109 -1.39 2.89 12.37
CA SER A 109 -2.73 2.41 12.03
C SER A 109 -2.76 1.67 10.69
N ALA A 110 -2.00 2.12 9.70
CA ALA A 110 -1.88 1.44 8.42
C ALA A 110 -1.11 0.11 8.55
N VAL A 111 -0.11 0.02 9.42
CA VAL A 111 0.55 -1.25 9.78
C VAL A 111 -0.45 -2.25 10.35
N TYR A 112 -1.22 -1.81 11.35
CA TYR A 112 -2.21 -2.66 12.00
C TYR A 112 -3.29 -3.14 11.01
N LEU A 113 -3.89 -2.21 10.25
CA LEU A 113 -4.94 -2.56 9.30
C LEU A 113 -4.40 -3.36 8.10
N GLY A 114 -3.19 -3.05 7.63
CA GLY A 114 -2.53 -3.77 6.55
C GLY A 114 -2.22 -5.21 6.93
N SER A 115 -1.58 -5.42 8.09
CA SER A 115 -1.29 -6.76 8.61
C SER A 115 -2.55 -7.58 8.91
N MET A 116 -3.61 -6.94 9.43
CA MET A 116 -4.91 -7.59 9.60
C MET A 116 -5.52 -8.04 8.27
N GLN A 117 -5.40 -7.23 7.22
CA GLN A 117 -5.92 -7.57 5.90
C GLN A 117 -5.09 -8.66 5.23
N GLU A 118 -3.78 -8.64 5.40
CA GLU A 118 -2.87 -9.63 4.84
C GLU A 118 -3.09 -11.03 5.43
N LYS A 119 -3.16 -11.13 6.77
CA LYS A 119 -3.42 -12.40 7.46
C LYS A 119 -4.88 -12.86 7.33
N GLY A 120 -5.80 -11.92 7.14
CA GLY A 120 -7.23 -12.17 7.37
C GLY A 120 -7.53 -12.25 8.87
N ARG A 121 -8.82 -12.20 9.21
CA ARG A 121 -9.27 -12.28 10.61
C ARG A 121 -10.71 -12.75 10.70
N ARG A 122 -11.01 -13.57 11.70
CA ARG A 122 -12.38 -13.83 12.15
C ARG A 122 -12.68 -12.89 13.31
N LEU A 123 -13.72 -12.08 13.17
CA LEU A 123 -14.13 -11.14 14.19
C LEU A 123 -15.46 -11.62 14.78
N PRO A 124 -15.54 -11.92 16.10
CA PRO A 124 -16.81 -12.21 16.72
C PRO A 124 -17.70 -10.95 16.67
N VAL A 125 -18.98 -11.16 16.38
CA VAL A 125 -19.98 -10.09 16.34
C VAL A 125 -20.36 -9.75 17.77
N THR A 126 -19.75 -8.70 18.29
CA THR A 126 -20.12 -8.16 19.61
C THR A 126 -21.47 -7.46 19.55
N GLU A 127 -22.18 -7.41 20.68
CA GLU A 127 -23.47 -6.75 20.77
C GLU A 127 -23.39 -5.25 20.47
N LYS A 128 -22.27 -4.60 20.83
CA LYS A 128 -21.98 -3.21 20.44
C LYS A 128 -21.83 -3.07 18.92
N MET A 129 -21.17 -4.03 18.25
CA MET A 129 -21.04 -4.03 16.79
C MET A 129 -22.38 -4.32 16.11
N ARG A 130 -23.18 -5.26 16.63
CA ARG A 130 -24.54 -5.53 16.16
C ARG A 130 -25.42 -4.28 16.30
N ARG A 131 -25.37 -3.61 17.46
CA ARG A 131 -26.03 -2.34 17.70
C ARG A 131 -25.55 -1.26 16.74
N PHE A 132 -24.25 -1.12 16.47
CA PHE A 132 -23.74 -0.18 15.47
C PHE A 132 -24.32 -0.40 14.06
N TRP A 133 -24.42 -1.66 13.63
CA TRP A 133 -25.05 -2.03 12.36
C TRP A 133 -26.59 -1.83 12.36
N TRP A 134 -27.23 -1.92 13.53
CA TRP A 134 -28.65 -1.64 13.77
C TRP A 134 -28.97 -0.13 13.89
N SER A 135 -28.13 0.65 14.58
CA SER A 135 -28.36 2.05 14.96
C SER A 135 -28.04 3.05 13.86
N GLY A 136 -27.47 2.60 12.73
CA GLY A 136 -27.60 3.31 11.47
C GLY A 136 -29.05 3.69 11.14
N ALA A 137 -30.05 2.96 11.68
CA ALA A 137 -31.47 3.27 11.52
C ALA A 137 -32.07 4.26 12.55
N ARG A 138 -31.38 4.64 13.65
CA ARG A 138 -31.98 5.50 14.69
C ARG A 138 -31.04 6.62 15.14
N GLY A 139 -31.37 7.84 14.70
CA GLY A 139 -31.16 9.07 15.46
C GLY A 139 -29.75 9.40 15.95
N LYS A 140 -28.91 9.98 15.09
CA LYS A 140 -27.98 11.10 15.33
C LYS A 140 -27.25 11.38 14.01
N LYS A 141 -26.75 12.59 13.77
CA LYS A 141 -26.15 13.11 12.51
C LYS A 141 -25.19 12.12 11.80
N TRP A 142 -25.74 11.16 11.05
CA TRP A 142 -25.01 10.28 10.15
C TRP A 142 -25.42 10.62 8.72
N PRO A 143 -24.49 10.57 7.74
CA PRO A 143 -24.82 10.83 6.34
C PRO A 143 -25.99 9.93 5.93
N LYS A 144 -27.02 10.50 5.29
CA LYS A 144 -28.31 9.85 4.92
C LYS A 144 -28.16 8.44 4.27
N VAL A 145 -26.97 8.11 3.76
CA VAL A 145 -26.58 6.82 3.16
C VAL A 145 -26.57 5.64 4.15
N LEU A 146 -26.34 5.87 5.44
CA LEU A 146 -26.34 4.83 6.48
C LEU A 146 -27.69 4.67 7.20
N LYS A 147 -28.68 5.52 6.88
CA LYS A 147 -30.04 5.49 7.47
C LYS A 147 -30.83 4.20 7.20
N LYS A 148 -30.56 3.53 6.08
CA LYS A 148 -31.03 2.15 5.82
C LYS A 148 -29.95 1.18 6.31
N GLY A 149 -29.82 1.05 7.64
CA GLY A 149 -28.83 0.20 8.31
C GLY A 149 -28.66 -1.16 7.64
N VAL A 150 -27.41 -1.62 7.50
CA VAL A 150 -27.13 -2.99 7.05
C VAL A 150 -27.31 -3.87 8.28
N ARG A 151 -28.53 -4.40 8.46
CA ARG A 151 -28.82 -5.32 9.56
C ARG A 151 -28.01 -6.60 9.35
N LEU A 152 -27.15 -6.92 10.31
CA LEU A 152 -26.58 -8.26 10.42
C LEU A 152 -27.71 -9.24 10.76
N ARG A 153 -27.71 -10.44 10.17
CA ARG A 153 -28.66 -11.50 10.57
C ARG A 153 -28.44 -11.81 12.05
N LYS A 154 -29.51 -12.16 12.76
CA LYS A 154 -29.42 -12.52 14.19
C LYS A 154 -28.43 -13.67 14.40
N GLU A 155 -28.41 -14.64 13.50
CA GLU A 155 -27.47 -15.77 13.48
C GLU A 155 -26.01 -15.43 13.14
N THR A 156 -25.71 -14.25 12.56
CA THR A 156 -24.33 -13.91 12.22
C THR A 156 -23.54 -13.66 13.51
N ARG A 157 -22.81 -14.68 13.96
CA ARG A 157 -21.93 -14.63 15.14
C ARG A 157 -20.50 -14.21 14.80
N GLU A 158 -20.07 -14.38 13.54
CA GLU A 158 -18.71 -14.04 13.10
C GLU A 158 -18.71 -13.27 11.77
N ILE A 159 -17.78 -12.32 11.64
CA ILE A 159 -17.44 -11.69 10.36
C ILE A 159 -16.10 -12.25 9.90
N ILE A 160 -16.13 -12.98 8.80
CA ILE A 160 -14.94 -13.54 8.17
C ILE A 160 -14.33 -12.49 7.22
N LEU A 161 -13.12 -12.05 7.54
CA LEU A 161 -12.27 -11.25 6.66
C LEU A 161 -11.24 -12.20 6.02
N PRO A 162 -11.38 -12.52 4.72
CA PRO A 162 -10.41 -13.38 4.06
C PRO A 162 -9.06 -12.68 3.94
N ALA A 163 -7.99 -13.46 3.93
CA ALA A 163 -6.63 -13.01 3.72
C ALA A 163 -6.46 -12.32 2.35
N ARG A 164 -5.71 -11.23 2.32
CA ARG A 164 -5.41 -10.43 1.12
C ARG A 164 -3.90 -10.22 1.05
N PRO A 165 -3.14 -11.26 0.68
CA PRO A 165 -1.69 -11.16 0.58
C PRO A 165 -1.32 -10.09 -0.43
N THR A 166 -0.59 -9.08 0.03
CA THR A 166 -0.19 -7.93 -0.80
C THR A 166 1.32 -7.84 -0.85
N ILE A 167 1.97 -8.01 0.30
CA ILE A 167 3.41 -7.80 0.42
C ILE A 167 4.16 -8.94 -0.24
N GLY A 168 3.85 -10.18 0.13
CA GLY A 168 4.52 -11.38 -0.40
C GLY A 168 4.51 -11.43 -1.94
N PRO A 169 3.33 -11.37 -2.60
CA PRO A 169 3.25 -11.43 -4.06
C PRO A 169 3.95 -10.26 -4.75
N MET A 170 3.87 -9.04 -4.20
CA MET A 170 4.63 -7.91 -4.75
C MET A 170 6.13 -8.10 -4.55
N ARG A 171 6.55 -8.79 -3.49
CA ARG A 171 7.96 -9.06 -3.21
C ARG A 171 8.59 -9.95 -4.27
N GLU A 172 7.93 -11.05 -4.58
CA GLU A 172 8.36 -12.00 -5.61
C GLU A 172 8.59 -11.32 -6.97
N VAL A 173 7.72 -10.37 -7.33
CA VAL A 173 7.81 -9.67 -8.63
C VAL A 173 8.81 -8.50 -8.61
N LEU A 174 8.94 -7.80 -7.48
CA LEU A 174 9.76 -6.60 -7.40
C LEU A 174 11.23 -6.90 -7.12
N VAL A 175 11.56 -7.82 -6.19
CA VAL A 175 12.97 -8.12 -5.80
C VAL A 175 13.87 -8.31 -7.03
N PRO A 176 13.53 -9.16 -8.02
CA PRO A 176 14.43 -9.44 -9.14
C PRO A 176 14.62 -8.24 -10.08
N ARG A 177 13.68 -7.29 -10.08
CA ARG A 177 13.71 -6.11 -10.95
C ARG A 177 14.53 -4.97 -10.38
N ILE A 178 14.87 -5.02 -9.09
CA ILE A 178 15.54 -3.88 -8.43
C ILE A 178 16.96 -3.66 -8.98
N PRO A 179 17.86 -4.67 -9.07
CA PRO A 179 19.23 -4.45 -9.50
C PRO A 179 19.31 -3.82 -10.91
N GLY A 180 18.57 -4.38 -11.88
CA GLY A 180 18.54 -3.85 -13.24
C GLY A 180 17.96 -2.43 -13.34
N TYR A 181 16.97 -2.08 -12.50
CA TYR A 181 16.44 -0.72 -12.46
C TYR A 181 17.42 0.25 -11.79
N PHE A 182 18.18 -0.21 -10.80
CA PHE A 182 19.18 0.57 -10.08
C PHE A 182 20.34 0.94 -11.02
N VAL A 183 20.92 -0.06 -11.69
CA VAL A 183 21.97 0.11 -12.73
C VAL A 183 21.53 1.10 -13.79
N LYS A 184 20.36 0.87 -14.41
CA LYS A 184 19.82 1.76 -15.45
C LYS A 184 19.65 3.21 -15.00
N LYS A 185 19.47 3.46 -13.70
CA LYS A 185 19.37 4.82 -13.16
C LYS A 185 20.72 5.47 -12.96
N ILE A 186 21.75 4.69 -12.65
CA ILE A 186 23.13 5.18 -12.57
C ILE A 186 23.62 5.53 -13.98
N ASP A 187 23.43 4.65 -14.97
CA ASP A 187 23.79 4.91 -16.37
C ASP A 187 23.17 6.21 -16.87
N GLY A 188 21.86 6.36 -16.69
CA GLY A 188 21.16 7.58 -17.10
C GLY A 188 21.48 8.82 -16.25
N TYR A 189 22.27 8.72 -15.18
CA TYR A 189 22.82 9.90 -14.50
C TYR A 189 24.19 10.27 -15.01
N MET A 190 24.99 9.30 -15.44
CA MET A 190 26.25 9.58 -16.15
C MET A 190 26.00 10.25 -17.49
N GLU A 191 24.99 9.79 -18.22
CA GLU A 191 24.67 10.31 -19.56
C GLU A 191 24.04 11.72 -19.54
N ASP A 192 23.32 12.08 -18.47
CA ASP A 192 22.31 13.15 -18.50
C ASP A 192 22.53 14.24 -17.43
N ASP A 193 23.79 14.50 -17.05
CA ASP A 193 24.15 15.28 -15.84
C ASP A 193 23.68 16.76 -15.85
N MET A 194 23.15 17.28 -16.95
CA MET A 194 22.88 18.72 -17.12
C MET A 194 21.41 19.18 -17.06
N LYS A 195 20.41 18.30 -16.98
CA LYS A 195 18.99 18.73 -17.12
C LYS A 195 18.13 18.41 -15.92
N ARG A 196 18.25 19.13 -14.79
CA ARG A 196 17.24 19.00 -13.73
C ARG A 196 16.76 20.26 -13.02
N SER A 197 15.44 20.31 -12.91
CA SER A 197 14.64 21.25 -12.13
C SER A 197 15.01 21.22 -10.64
N THR A 198 15.25 22.42 -10.09
CA THR A 198 15.63 22.72 -8.70
C THR A 198 14.53 22.52 -7.66
N LYS A 199 13.31 22.12 -8.05
CA LYS A 199 12.18 21.97 -7.10
C LYS A 199 12.32 20.73 -6.22
N LYS A 200 12.96 20.91 -5.06
CA LYS A 200 13.03 19.91 -3.98
C LYS A 200 11.70 19.83 -3.25
N SER A 201 11.09 18.64 -3.19
CA SER A 201 9.96 18.38 -2.29
C SER A 201 10.45 18.33 -0.84
N LYS A 202 9.90 19.17 0.04
CA LYS A 202 10.25 19.21 1.48
C LYS A 202 9.66 18.05 2.31
N ARG A 203 8.89 17.14 1.71
CA ARG A 203 8.17 16.09 2.46
C ARG A 203 9.10 14.94 2.83
N LYS A 204 9.49 14.85 4.10
CA LYS A 204 10.16 13.69 4.69
C LYS A 204 9.10 12.70 5.19
N TYR A 205 9.13 11.47 4.69
CA TYR A 205 8.23 10.41 5.13
C TYR A 205 8.93 9.51 6.16
N ARG A 206 8.19 9.10 7.19
CA ARG A 206 8.62 8.08 8.15
C ARG A 206 7.81 6.81 7.93
N VAL A 207 8.49 5.69 7.74
CA VAL A 207 7.87 4.38 7.61
C VAL A 207 7.81 3.74 9.00
N TYR A 208 6.64 3.23 9.39
CA TYR A 208 6.40 2.64 10.71
C TYR A 208 6.32 1.11 10.69
N GLY A 209 5.99 0.52 9.55
CA GLY A 209 6.06 -0.92 9.35
C GLY A 209 6.68 -1.16 8.00
N SER A 210 7.94 -1.57 8.04
CA SER A 210 8.75 -1.94 6.91
C SER A 210 8.34 -3.32 6.41
N TRP A 211 8.24 -3.43 5.10
CA TRP A 211 8.15 -4.72 4.42
C TRP A 211 9.48 -5.04 3.74
N TRP A 212 10.15 -3.95 3.36
CA TRP A 212 11.46 -3.81 2.76
C TRP A 212 12.24 -2.76 3.55
#